data_AF-A0A956RA45-F1
#
_entry.id   AF-A0A956RA45-F1
#
_cell.length_a   1.000
_cell.length_b   1.000
_cell.length_c   1.000
_cell.angle_alpha   90.00
_cell.angle_beta   90.00
_cell.angle_gamma   90.00
#
_symmetry.space_group_name_H-M   'P 1'
#
loop_
_entity.id
_entity.type
_entity.pdbx_description
1 polymer ?
#
loop_
_entity_poly.entity_id
_entity_poly.type
_entity_poly.pdbx_seq_one_letter_code
_entity_poly.pdbx_strand_id
1 'polypeptide(L)'
;RFVAAIGPGLAGLSPDIAAEPRVNGAIMRINRDIRFSKDKTPYKTNVGIQFRHVTGKDVHAPGLYVHVEPGASMIGVGLWHPEASALAAIRSRIIDDPAGWAKVRDDAAFRATFELHGESLKRPPPGVAADHPHVEDLKRKDHIAVASISDPTFMAEGVVDEVMQRFRVAKAYLGFLCEAVGIAF
;
A
#
# COMPACT_ATOMS: atom_id res chain seq x y z
N ARG A 1 14.57 -15.83 1.39
CA ARG A 1 15.13 -15.39 2.69
C ARG A 1 14.48 -14.11 3.19
N PHE A 2 14.37 -13.06 2.35
CA PHE A 2 13.73 -11.78 2.72
C PHE A 2 12.37 -11.89 3.44
N VAL A 3 11.38 -12.57 2.86
CA VAL A 3 10.02 -12.70 3.46
C VAL A 3 10.06 -13.35 4.86
N ALA A 4 10.88 -14.38 5.04
CA ALA A 4 11.02 -15.04 6.34
C ALA A 4 11.74 -14.12 7.36
N ALA A 5 12.71 -13.32 6.91
CA ALA A 5 13.45 -12.40 7.76
C ALA A 5 12.62 -11.20 8.21
N ILE A 6 11.74 -10.67 7.34
CA ILE A 6 10.91 -9.50 7.66
C ILE A 6 9.68 -9.85 8.50
N GLY A 7 9.21 -11.10 8.46
CA GLY A 7 8.00 -11.58 9.13
C GLY A 7 7.89 -11.21 10.63
N PRO A 8 8.93 -11.44 11.46
CA PRO A 8 8.89 -11.03 12.87
C PRO A 8 8.70 -9.53 13.08
N GLY A 9 9.31 -8.70 12.21
CA GLY A 9 9.13 -7.26 12.25
C GLY A 9 7.70 -6.85 11.91
N LEU A 10 7.07 -7.52 10.94
CA LEU A 10 5.69 -7.29 10.56
C LEU A 10 4.70 -7.64 11.67
N ALA A 11 4.92 -8.76 12.38
CA ALA A 11 4.10 -9.12 13.55
C ALA A 11 4.19 -8.07 14.67
N GLY A 12 5.33 -7.39 14.81
CA GLY A 12 5.48 -6.24 15.73
C GLY A 12 4.87 -4.94 15.21
N LEU A 13 4.70 -4.79 13.89
CA LEU A 13 3.99 -3.66 13.29
C LEU A 13 2.47 -3.79 13.51
N SER A 14 1.94 -4.97 13.20
CA SER A 14 0.53 -5.37 13.24
C SER A 14 0.44 -6.89 13.36
N PRO A 15 -0.31 -7.45 14.32
CA PRO A 15 -0.54 -8.89 14.39
C PRO A 15 -1.41 -9.40 13.21
N ASP A 16 -2.11 -8.49 12.54
CA ASP A 16 -3.04 -8.79 11.46
C ASP A 16 -2.39 -8.79 10.07
N ILE A 17 -1.07 -8.61 9.96
CA ILE A 17 -0.34 -8.70 8.68
C ILE A 17 0.35 -10.06 8.53
N ALA A 18 -0.01 -10.79 7.48
CA ALA A 18 0.54 -12.10 7.18
C ALA A 18 1.79 -12.05 6.27
N ALA A 19 2.79 -12.87 6.60
CA ALA A 19 4.07 -12.95 5.90
C ALA A 19 4.46 -14.38 5.51
N GLU A 20 3.59 -15.10 4.80
CA GLU A 20 3.86 -16.48 4.36
C GLU A 20 4.99 -16.54 3.30
N PRO A 21 6.16 -17.17 3.56
CA PRO A 21 7.33 -17.13 2.69
C PRO A 21 7.25 -18.13 1.52
N ARG A 22 6.14 -18.13 0.79
CA ARG A 22 5.88 -19.00 -0.37
C ARG A 22 5.19 -18.24 -1.50
N VAL A 23 5.27 -18.81 -2.70
CA VAL A 23 4.50 -18.33 -3.87
C VAL A 23 3.01 -18.52 -3.59
N ASN A 24 2.20 -17.52 -3.97
CA ASN A 24 0.78 -17.40 -3.61
C ASN A 24 0.52 -17.26 -2.09
N GLY A 25 1.57 -17.08 -1.29
CA GLY A 25 1.52 -16.46 0.03
C GLY A 25 1.85 -14.99 -0.13
N ALA A 26 2.97 -14.55 0.46
CA ALA A 26 3.47 -13.19 0.26
C ALA A 26 4.15 -12.98 -1.09
N ILE A 27 4.78 -14.02 -1.67
CA ILE A 27 5.50 -13.91 -2.94
C ILE A 27 4.51 -14.05 -4.10
N MET A 28 4.45 -13.05 -4.98
CA MET A 28 3.59 -13.08 -6.16
C MET A 28 4.18 -13.95 -7.27
N ARG A 29 3.30 -14.40 -8.18
CA ARG A 29 3.70 -15.20 -9.35
C ARG A 29 4.50 -14.35 -10.34
N ILE A 30 5.57 -14.94 -10.88
CA ILE A 30 6.42 -14.33 -11.92
C ILE A 30 5.80 -14.42 -13.32
N ASN A 31 4.79 -15.27 -13.52
CA ASN A 31 4.13 -15.41 -14.82
C ASN A 31 3.38 -14.13 -15.21
N ARG A 32 3.45 -13.79 -16.49
CA ARG A 32 2.66 -12.72 -17.09
C ARG A 32 1.33 -13.25 -17.62
N ASP A 33 0.26 -12.46 -17.46
CA ASP A 33 -0.93 -12.69 -18.26
C ASP A 33 -0.71 -12.10 -19.65
N ILE A 34 -0.42 -12.98 -20.61
CA ILE A 34 -0.06 -12.60 -21.98
C ILE A 34 -1.24 -12.72 -22.96
N ARG A 35 -2.46 -13.04 -22.50
CA ARG A 35 -3.63 -13.27 -23.37
C ARG A 35 -3.91 -12.10 -24.30
N PHE A 36 -3.81 -10.88 -23.77
CA PHE A 36 -4.08 -9.64 -24.50
C PHE A 36 -2.83 -8.77 -24.74
N SER A 37 -1.65 -9.22 -24.31
CA SER A 37 -0.39 -8.48 -24.49
C SER A 37 0.20 -8.69 -25.89
N LYS A 38 0.75 -7.63 -26.49
CA LYS A 38 1.57 -7.74 -27.72
C LYS A 38 2.90 -8.45 -27.45
N ASP A 39 3.50 -8.17 -26.29
CA ASP A 39 4.68 -8.85 -25.79
C ASP A 39 4.29 -10.21 -25.17
N LYS A 40 4.87 -11.29 -25.68
CA LYS A 40 4.58 -12.68 -25.31
C LYS A 40 5.62 -13.31 -24.40
N THR A 41 6.55 -12.52 -23.84
CA THR A 41 7.49 -13.06 -22.86
C THR A 41 6.74 -13.66 -21.66
N PRO A 42 7.06 -14.89 -21.24
CA PRO A 42 6.24 -15.65 -20.29
C PRO A 42 6.37 -15.15 -18.84
N TYR A 43 7.45 -14.41 -18.54
CA TYR A 43 7.82 -14.02 -17.19
C TYR A 43 8.01 -12.51 -17.07
N LYS A 44 7.74 -12.00 -15.87
CA LYS A 44 8.04 -10.63 -15.46
C LYS A 44 9.55 -10.49 -15.22
N THR A 45 10.05 -9.29 -15.43
CA THR A 45 11.41 -8.86 -15.04
C THR A 45 11.48 -8.38 -13.59
N ASN A 46 10.35 -8.43 -12.88
CA ASN A 46 10.23 -8.02 -11.50
C ASN A 46 9.61 -9.11 -10.62
N VAL A 47 9.79 -8.94 -9.31
CA VAL A 47 9.13 -9.71 -8.28
C VAL A 47 8.30 -8.78 -7.42
N GLY A 48 7.02 -9.10 -7.29
CA GLY A 48 6.13 -8.49 -6.30
C GLY A 48 6.08 -9.33 -5.04
N ILE A 49 6.16 -8.67 -3.88
CA ILE A 49 5.95 -9.26 -2.56
C ILE A 49 4.88 -8.44 -1.89
N GLN A 50 3.77 -9.08 -1.52
CA GLN A 50 2.65 -8.44 -0.84
C GLN A 50 2.52 -9.03 0.57
N PHE A 51 2.33 -8.20 1.58
CA PHE A 51 1.96 -8.64 2.92
C PHE A 51 0.53 -8.16 3.15
N ARG A 52 -0.39 -9.13 3.21
CA ARG A 52 -1.83 -8.86 3.25
C ARG A 52 -2.31 -8.88 4.69
N HIS A 53 -3.33 -8.07 4.96
CA HIS A 53 -4.14 -8.23 6.14
C HIS A 53 -4.77 -9.64 6.19
N VAL A 54 -4.90 -10.23 7.38
CA VAL A 54 -5.46 -11.58 7.57
C VAL A 54 -6.92 -11.68 7.12
N THR A 55 -7.69 -10.60 7.24
CA THR A 55 -9.06 -10.48 6.71
C THR A 55 -9.12 -10.14 5.22
N GLY A 56 -7.97 -10.02 4.55
CA GLY A 56 -7.83 -9.62 3.14
C GLY A 56 -8.49 -10.56 2.12
N LYS A 57 -9.03 -11.70 2.57
CA LYS A 57 -9.87 -12.60 1.75
C LYS A 57 -11.33 -12.18 1.73
N ASP A 58 -11.82 -11.61 2.83
CA ASP A 58 -13.23 -11.27 3.06
C ASP A 58 -13.49 -9.77 2.84
N VAL A 59 -12.47 -8.94 3.03
CA VAL A 59 -12.50 -7.49 2.82
C VAL A 59 -11.28 -7.08 2.00
N HIS A 60 -11.46 -6.16 1.05
CA HIS A 60 -10.32 -5.53 0.40
C HIS A 60 -9.60 -4.63 1.42
N ALA A 61 -8.61 -5.18 2.10
CA ALA A 61 -7.91 -4.54 3.21
C ALA A 61 -6.63 -3.80 2.76
N PRO A 62 -6.20 -2.76 3.49
CA PRO A 62 -4.88 -2.16 3.29
C PRO A 62 -3.78 -3.19 3.46
N GLY A 63 -2.70 -3.02 2.69
CA GLY A 63 -1.57 -3.94 2.69
C GLY A 63 -0.23 -3.24 2.53
N LEU A 64 0.81 -4.05 2.60
CA LEU A 64 2.19 -3.65 2.38
C LEU A 64 2.72 -4.34 1.13
N TYR A 65 3.59 -3.67 0.39
CA TYR A 65 4.10 -4.16 -0.86
C TYR A 65 5.58 -3.83 -1.04
N VAL A 66 6.33 -4.77 -1.60
CA VAL A 66 7.70 -4.58 -2.06
C VAL A 66 7.77 -5.01 -3.51
N HIS A 67 8.19 -4.10 -4.36
CA HIS A 67 8.48 -4.33 -5.77
C HIS A 67 9.99 -4.40 -5.96
N VAL A 68 10.46 -5.48 -6.56
CA VAL A 68 11.87 -5.67 -6.86
C VAL A 68 12.04 -5.71 -8.37
N GLU A 69 12.65 -4.66 -8.90
CA GLU A 69 12.96 -4.50 -10.32
C GLU A 69 14.28 -3.72 -10.45
N PRO A 70 15.23 -4.17 -11.29
CA PRO A 70 16.48 -3.43 -11.51
C PRO A 70 16.21 -1.99 -11.94
N GLY A 71 16.74 -1.02 -11.20
CA GLY A 71 16.57 0.41 -11.44
C GLY A 71 15.18 0.97 -11.09
N ALA A 72 14.24 0.16 -10.63
CA ALA A 72 12.85 0.57 -10.40
C ALA A 72 12.21 -0.06 -9.16
N SER A 73 13.01 -0.51 -8.19
CA SER A 73 12.48 -1.08 -6.94
C SER A 73 11.73 -0.03 -6.12
N MET A 74 10.64 -0.45 -5.47
CA MET A 74 9.80 0.44 -4.66
C MET A 74 9.09 -0.30 -3.52
N ILE A 75 8.65 0.46 -2.54
CA ILE A 75 7.85 0.00 -1.41
C ILE A 75 6.50 0.70 -1.48
N GLY A 76 5.41 -0.06 -1.39
CA GLY A 76 4.04 0.44 -1.41
C GLY A 76 3.31 0.15 -0.11
N VAL A 77 2.43 1.06 0.30
CA VAL A 77 1.54 0.91 1.45
C VAL A 77 0.15 1.42 1.11
N GLY A 78 -0.88 0.86 1.73
CA GLY A 78 -2.26 1.33 1.60
C GLY A 78 -3.13 0.38 0.79
N LEU A 79 -4.10 0.92 0.07
CA LEU A 79 -5.15 0.14 -0.57
C LEU A 79 -5.27 0.51 -2.06
N TRP A 80 -4.85 -0.42 -2.91
CA TRP A 80 -4.79 -0.28 -4.37
C TRP A 80 -6.06 -0.83 -5.01
N HIS A 81 -6.72 -0.04 -5.85
CA HIS A 81 -7.99 -0.37 -6.50
C HIS A 81 -9.04 -0.92 -5.52
N PRO A 82 -9.37 -0.18 -4.43
CA PRO A 82 -10.46 -0.57 -3.54
C PRO A 82 -11.73 -0.89 -4.30
N GLU A 83 -12.46 -1.88 -3.80
CA GLU A 83 -13.84 -2.07 -4.22
C GLU A 83 -14.70 -0.87 -3.81
N ALA A 84 -15.84 -0.69 -4.47
CA ALA A 84 -16.67 0.50 -4.30
C ALA A 84 -17.07 0.78 -2.84
N SER A 85 -17.36 -0.28 -2.06
CA SER A 85 -17.69 -0.18 -0.64
C SER A 85 -16.52 0.34 0.20
N ALA A 86 -15.33 -0.24 0.05
CA ALA A 86 -14.13 0.20 0.74
C ALA A 86 -13.75 1.65 0.37
N LEU A 87 -13.83 2.00 -0.92
CA LEU A 87 -13.54 3.35 -1.40
C LEU A 87 -14.54 4.38 -0.83
N ALA A 88 -15.83 4.03 -0.78
CA ALA A 88 -16.84 4.88 -0.17
C ALA A 88 -16.59 5.05 1.34
N ALA A 89 -16.21 3.99 2.04
CA ALA A 89 -15.92 4.03 3.48
C ALA A 89 -14.71 4.91 3.80
N ILE A 90 -13.63 4.84 3.01
CA ILE A 90 -12.47 5.73 3.14
C ILE A 90 -12.87 7.18 2.93
N ARG A 91 -13.67 7.48 1.88
CA ARG A 91 -14.14 8.85 1.62
C ARG A 91 -15.03 9.37 2.76
N SER A 92 -15.94 8.55 3.28
CA SER A 92 -16.76 8.91 4.45
C SER A 92 -15.86 9.26 5.63
N ARG A 93 -14.89 8.40 5.94
CA ARG A 93 -13.99 8.64 7.07
C ARG A 93 -13.16 9.92 6.91
N ILE A 94 -12.73 10.27 5.69
CA ILE A 94 -12.03 11.55 5.43
C ILE A 94 -12.97 12.76 5.65
N ILE A 95 -14.25 12.63 5.32
CA ILE A 95 -15.27 13.68 5.55
C ILE A 95 -15.61 13.80 7.03
N ASP A 96 -15.76 12.67 7.72
CA ASP A 96 -16.15 12.59 9.12
C ASP A 96 -15.01 12.99 10.07
N ASP A 97 -13.76 12.73 9.67
CA ASP A 97 -12.53 13.03 10.42
C ASP A 97 -11.44 13.66 9.53
N PRO A 98 -11.66 14.90 9.04
CA PRO A 98 -10.71 15.57 8.16
C PRO A 98 -9.40 15.89 8.88
N ALA A 99 -9.46 16.24 10.17
CA ALA A 99 -8.26 16.50 10.97
C ALA A 99 -7.42 15.24 11.19
N GLY A 100 -8.04 14.08 11.45
CA GLY A 100 -7.36 12.80 11.56
C GLY A 100 -6.72 12.39 10.23
N TRP A 101 -7.42 12.57 9.11
CA TRP A 101 -6.84 12.33 7.79
C TRP A 101 -5.63 13.23 7.53
N ALA A 102 -5.76 14.53 7.75
CA ALA A 102 -4.66 15.48 7.58
C ALA A 102 -3.46 15.12 8.47
N LYS A 103 -3.69 14.71 9.72
CA LYS A 103 -2.65 14.29 10.64
C LYS A 103 -1.83 13.11 10.11
N VAL A 104 -2.47 12.08 9.56
CA VAL A 104 -1.76 10.87 9.08
C VAL A 104 -1.18 11.05 7.69
N ARG A 105 -1.86 11.81 6.81
CA ARG A 105 -1.39 12.15 5.47
C ARG A 105 -0.19 13.11 5.51
N ASP A 106 -0.25 14.10 6.39
CA ASP A 106 0.73 15.18 6.47
C ASP A 106 1.80 14.97 7.53
N ASP A 107 1.84 13.78 8.16
CA ASP A 107 2.91 13.41 9.07
C ASP A 107 4.28 13.61 8.40
N ALA A 108 5.20 14.27 9.11
CA ALA A 108 6.46 14.72 8.54
C ALA A 108 7.34 13.53 8.10
N ALA A 109 7.37 12.45 8.90
CA ALA A 109 8.14 11.26 8.55
C ALA A 109 7.49 10.53 7.37
N PHE A 110 6.16 10.46 7.35
CA PHE A 110 5.41 9.88 6.25
C PHE A 110 5.69 10.60 4.93
N ARG A 111 5.53 11.93 4.88
CA ARG A 111 5.78 12.73 3.68
C ARG A 111 7.23 12.77 3.23
N ALA A 112 8.18 12.63 4.16
CA ALA A 112 9.60 12.50 3.83
C ALA A 112 9.93 11.14 3.20
N THR A 113 9.10 10.13 3.41
CA THR A 113 9.36 8.75 2.98
C THR A 113 8.52 8.35 1.77
N PHE A 114 7.24 8.73 1.75
CA PHE A 114 6.24 8.27 0.80
C PHE A 114 5.56 9.42 0.07
N GLU A 115 5.20 9.15 -1.18
CA GLU A 115 4.32 9.99 -1.99
C GLU A 115 3.00 9.26 -2.24
N LEU A 116 1.86 9.96 -2.07
CA LEU A 116 0.56 9.40 -2.42
C LEU A 116 0.46 9.20 -3.95
N HIS A 117 0.16 7.98 -4.38
CA HIS A 117 0.17 7.59 -5.80
C HIS A 117 -1.18 6.98 -6.22
N GLY A 118 -1.37 6.84 -7.53
CA GLY A 118 -2.47 6.09 -8.15
C GLY A 118 -3.47 6.99 -8.87
N GLU A 119 -4.59 6.40 -9.29
CA GLU A 119 -5.60 7.10 -10.07
C GLU A 119 -6.44 8.06 -9.21
N SER A 120 -6.89 9.14 -9.85
CA SER A 120 -7.84 10.10 -9.29
C SER A 120 -8.92 10.48 -10.29
N LEU A 121 -10.10 10.81 -9.78
CA LEU A 121 -11.17 11.42 -10.55
C LEU A 121 -10.78 12.84 -10.97
N LYS A 122 -11.26 13.27 -12.14
CA LYS A 122 -11.09 14.67 -12.61
C LYS A 122 -11.97 15.66 -11.84
N ARG A 123 -13.13 15.20 -11.35
CA ARG A 123 -14.12 15.99 -10.63
C ARG A 123 -14.38 15.37 -9.26
N PRO A 124 -14.82 16.17 -8.27
CA PRO A 124 -15.25 15.63 -6.98
C PRO A 124 -16.29 14.52 -7.16
N PRO A 125 -16.26 13.47 -6.33
CA PRO A 125 -17.30 12.44 -6.36
C PRO A 125 -18.67 13.03 -5.97
N PRO A 126 -19.78 12.38 -6.36
CA PRO A 126 -21.12 12.85 -5.99
C PRO A 126 -21.25 13.05 -4.48
N GLY A 127 -21.87 14.17 -4.06
CA GLY A 127 -22.07 14.52 -2.65
C GLY A 127 -20.89 15.23 -1.97
N VAL A 128 -19.75 15.39 -2.64
CA VAL A 128 -18.61 16.15 -2.12
C VAL A 128 -18.58 17.56 -2.70
N ALA A 129 -18.57 18.57 -1.83
CA ALA A 129 -18.42 19.96 -2.23
C ALA A 129 -17.06 20.22 -2.87
N ALA A 130 -17.02 21.04 -3.92
CA ALA A 130 -15.79 21.29 -4.68
C ALA A 130 -14.71 22.05 -3.89
N ASP A 131 -15.12 22.74 -2.81
CA ASP A 131 -14.28 23.50 -1.88
C ASP A 131 -13.95 22.73 -0.59
N HIS A 132 -14.29 21.43 -0.52
CA HIS A 132 -13.91 20.62 0.63
C HIS A 132 -12.38 20.63 0.84
N PRO A 133 -11.88 20.81 2.09
CA PRO A 133 -10.44 20.98 2.36
C PRO A 133 -9.58 19.79 1.92
N HIS A 134 -10.19 18.62 1.72
CA HIS A 134 -9.53 17.40 1.24
C HIS A 134 -10.11 16.89 -0.08
N VAL A 135 -10.67 17.77 -0.91
CA VAL A 135 -11.28 17.38 -2.20
C VAL A 135 -10.32 16.61 -3.10
N GLU A 136 -9.02 16.94 -3.10
CA GLU A 136 -8.01 16.21 -3.88
C GLU A 136 -7.87 14.75 -3.43
N ASP A 137 -7.92 14.48 -2.13
CA ASP A 137 -7.87 13.12 -1.61
C ASP A 137 -9.20 12.38 -1.79
N LEU A 138 -10.33 13.08 -1.70
CA LEU A 138 -11.64 12.49 -1.96
C LEU A 138 -11.82 12.08 -3.42
N LYS A 139 -11.10 12.72 -4.35
CA LYS A 139 -11.05 12.31 -5.77
C LYS A 139 -10.20 11.06 -5.99
N ARG A 140 -9.30 10.69 -5.08
CA ARG A 140 -8.46 9.50 -5.24
C ARG A 140 -9.33 8.26 -5.41
N LYS A 141 -8.91 7.39 -6.32
CA LYS A 141 -9.47 6.04 -6.46
C LYS A 141 -8.56 5.02 -5.79
N ASP A 142 -7.26 5.29 -5.78
CA ASP A 142 -6.26 4.52 -5.05
C ASP A 142 -5.83 5.30 -3.79
N HIS A 143 -5.84 4.62 -2.65
CA HIS A 143 -5.32 5.17 -1.39
C HIS A 143 -3.99 4.50 -1.05
N ILE A 144 -3.03 4.60 -1.97
CA ILE A 144 -1.69 4.07 -1.80
C ILE A 144 -0.65 5.19 -1.65
N ALA A 145 0.45 4.85 -0.99
CA ALA A 145 1.65 5.65 -0.95
C ALA A 145 2.85 4.81 -1.36
N VAL A 146 3.80 5.40 -2.08
CA VAL A 146 4.95 4.71 -2.66
C VAL A 146 6.25 5.42 -2.27
N ALA A 147 7.28 4.62 -1.98
CA ALA A 147 8.64 5.07 -1.73
C ALA A 147 9.60 4.30 -2.63
N SER A 148 10.33 4.98 -3.51
CA SER A 148 11.39 4.35 -4.31
C SER A 148 12.56 3.89 -3.44
N ILE A 149 13.19 2.79 -3.82
CA ILE A 149 14.40 2.28 -3.17
C ILE A 149 15.44 1.97 -4.26
N SER A 150 16.65 2.49 -4.10
CA SER A 150 17.72 2.30 -5.08
C SER A 150 18.27 0.87 -5.02
N ASP A 151 18.81 0.39 -6.14
CA ASP A 151 19.43 -0.94 -6.20
C ASP A 151 20.54 -1.12 -5.15
N PRO A 152 21.47 -0.16 -4.90
CA PRO A 152 22.46 -0.32 -3.85
C PRO A 152 21.85 -0.51 -2.46
N THR A 153 20.81 0.26 -2.12
CA THR A 153 20.12 0.12 -0.83
C THR A 153 19.38 -1.21 -0.74
N PHE A 154 18.74 -1.65 -1.82
CA PHE A 154 18.00 -2.91 -1.84
C PHE A 154 18.93 -4.14 -1.73
N MET A 155 20.14 -4.04 -2.28
CA MET A 155 21.14 -5.11 -2.26
C MET A 155 22.01 -5.11 -0.99
N ALA A 156 21.87 -4.11 -0.12
CA ALA A 156 22.60 -4.01 1.13
C ALA A 156 22.10 -5.03 2.17
N GLU A 157 22.99 -5.45 3.08
CA GLU A 157 22.66 -6.40 4.16
C GLU A 157 21.51 -5.91 5.05
N GLY A 158 21.39 -4.59 5.23
CA GLY A 158 20.37 -3.93 6.05
C GLY A 158 19.01 -3.71 5.37
N VAL A 159 18.76 -4.27 4.16
CA VAL A 159 17.52 -4.02 3.42
C VAL A 159 16.25 -4.38 4.19
N VAL A 160 16.30 -5.42 5.04
CA VAL A 160 15.14 -5.82 5.86
C VAL A 160 14.78 -4.72 6.86
N ASP A 161 15.78 -4.14 7.52
CA ASP A 161 15.57 -3.06 8.49
C ASP A 161 15.11 -1.77 7.82
N GLU A 162 15.68 -1.45 6.66
CA GLU A 162 15.28 -0.30 5.83
C GLU A 162 13.80 -0.40 5.43
N VAL A 163 13.38 -1.56 4.89
CA VAL A 163 11.99 -1.78 4.49
C VAL A 163 11.06 -1.74 5.71
N MET A 164 11.45 -2.39 6.81
CA MET A 164 10.67 -2.35 8.06
C MET A 164 10.52 -0.94 8.61
N GLN A 165 11.57 -0.13 8.55
CA GLN A 165 11.51 1.24 9.04
C GLN A 165 10.51 2.08 8.25
N ARG A 166 10.49 1.92 6.92
CA ARG A 166 9.50 2.58 6.06
C ARG A 166 8.08 2.08 6.36
N PHE A 167 7.89 0.79 6.60
CA PHE A 167 6.57 0.29 7.03
C PHE A 167 6.12 0.85 8.38
N ARG A 168 7.04 1.03 9.35
CA ARG A 168 6.72 1.67 10.63
C ARG A 168 6.28 3.12 10.47
N VAL A 169 6.92 3.86 9.57
CA VAL A 169 6.54 5.24 9.23
C VAL A 169 5.10 5.30 8.68
N ALA A 170 4.67 4.30 7.91
CA ALA A 170 3.32 4.23 7.37
C ALA A 170 2.25 3.73 8.36
N LYS A 171 2.60 3.39 9.60
CA LYS A 171 1.68 2.76 10.57
C LYS A 171 0.39 3.55 10.79
N ALA A 172 0.49 4.86 11.04
CA ALA A 172 -0.69 5.69 11.31
C ALA A 172 -1.59 5.84 10.08
N TYR A 173 -0.99 5.96 8.89
CA TYR A 173 -1.72 6.01 7.62
C TYR A 173 -2.49 4.70 7.36
N LEU A 174 -1.84 3.55 7.56
CA LEU A 174 -2.48 2.24 7.41
C LEU A 174 -3.60 2.03 8.43
N GLY A 175 -3.37 2.41 9.70
CA GLY A 175 -4.37 2.36 10.76
C GLY A 175 -5.63 3.15 10.39
N PHE A 176 -5.49 4.38 9.89
CA PHE A 176 -6.63 5.19 9.44
C PHE A 176 -7.43 4.48 8.34
N LEU A 177 -6.76 3.88 7.35
CA LEU A 177 -7.43 3.15 6.28
C LEU A 177 -8.10 1.86 6.77
N CYS A 178 -7.47 1.13 7.69
CA CYS A 178 -8.06 -0.07 8.29
C CYS A 178 -9.32 0.27 9.09
N GLU A 179 -9.26 1.29 9.93
CA GLU A 179 -10.43 1.78 10.67
C GLU A 179 -11.54 2.22 9.72
N ALA A 180 -11.20 2.91 8.62
CA ALA A 180 -12.19 3.34 7.63
C ALA A 180 -12.94 2.16 7.00
N VAL A 181 -12.28 1.02 6.79
CA VAL A 181 -12.92 -0.20 6.25
C VAL A 181 -13.38 -1.19 7.33
N GLY A 182 -13.34 -0.78 8.61
CA GLY A 182 -13.89 -1.55 9.73
C GLY A 182 -13.07 -2.76 10.16
N ILE A 183 -11.74 -2.73 9.96
CA ILE A 183 -10.83 -3.81 10.38
C ILE A 183 -9.76 -3.28 11.34
N ALA A 184 -9.15 -4.18 12.10
CA ALA A 184 -8.04 -3.86 12.99
C ALA A 184 -6.75 -3.54 12.21
N PHE A 185 -5.76 -2.99 12.90
CA PHE A 185 -4.39 -2.88 12.41
C PHE A 185 -3.42 -3.08 13.57
#